data_AF-A0A415JZ70-F1
#
_entry.id   AF-A0A415JZ70-F1
#
_cell.length_a   1.000
_cell.length_b   1.000
_cell.length_c   1.000
_cell.angle_alpha   90.00
_cell.angle_beta   90.00
_cell.angle_gamma   90.00
#
_symmetry.space_group_name_H-M   'P 1'
#
loop_
_entity.id
_entity.type
_entity.pdbx_description
1 polymer ?
#
loop_
_entity_poly.entity_id
_entity_poly.type
_entity_poly.pdbx_seq_one_letter_code
_entity_poly.pdbx_strand_id
1 'polypeptide(L)'
;MNCSSIPDYTHTLDLVVALGGIPSAFFFLFPTDYPVNYQSAKSKVMNNKKKNEGQADFSYYGLYLLDYLRTNKFEQADDTAFIRERADRAAETYEKARLEGYPADGAQELAMDTLLRGLRYSRYDILREVVENEFSDEVPEEKREAFIHKLLPLVGNVFSVYDLSDDNFALSSDYDLLYTELTGATVLYLDEYGV
;
A
#
# COMPACT_ATOMS: atom_id res chain seq x y z
N MET A 1 -16.81 -5.71 68.96
CA MET A 1 -15.55 -5.67 68.19
C MET A 1 -15.86 -5.08 66.83
N ASN A 2 -15.30 -3.91 66.57
CA ASN A 2 -15.23 -3.25 65.27
C ASN A 2 -13.72 -3.00 65.01
N CYS A 3 -13.38 -2.58 63.78
CA CYS A 3 -12.03 -2.33 63.24
C CYS A 3 -11.45 -3.57 62.50
N SER A 4 -10.94 -3.50 61.26
CA SER A 4 -10.43 -2.34 60.53
C SER A 4 -10.61 -2.50 59.01
N SER A 5 -11.05 -1.43 58.38
CA SER A 5 -10.77 -1.03 57.01
C SER A 5 -9.36 -0.43 56.88
N ILE A 6 -8.99 -0.08 55.63
CA ILE A 6 -7.90 0.83 55.17
C ILE A 6 -6.53 0.11 54.96
N PRO A 7 -5.61 0.61 54.11
CA PRO A 7 -5.57 0.64 52.62
C PRO A 7 -4.17 0.27 52.05
N ASP A 8 -3.96 0.36 50.74
CA ASP A 8 -2.67 0.85 50.17
C ASP A 8 -2.91 1.35 48.73
N TYR A 9 -3.05 2.66 48.48
CA TYR A 9 -2.01 3.66 48.19
C TYR A 9 -1.06 3.24 47.05
N THR A 10 -1.39 3.61 45.81
CA THR A 10 -0.82 4.76 45.06
C THR A 10 0.70 4.76 44.92
N HIS A 11 1.16 4.42 43.71
CA HIS A 11 2.20 5.17 42.98
C HIS A 11 1.83 5.08 41.48
N THR A 12 1.20 6.10 40.91
CA THR A 12 1.88 7.21 40.19
C THR A 12 2.96 6.69 39.24
N LEU A 13 2.57 6.32 38.02
CA LEU A 13 3.40 6.52 36.85
C LEU A 13 2.82 7.70 36.09
N ASP A 14 2.99 8.87 36.69
CA ASP A 14 3.16 10.08 35.90
C ASP A 14 4.68 10.28 35.82
N LEU A 15 5.24 9.96 34.65
CA LEU A 15 6.58 10.38 34.25
C LEU A 15 6.57 10.51 32.72
N VAL A 16 6.10 11.69 32.32
CA VAL A 16 6.70 12.53 31.27
C VAL A 16 6.43 12.12 29.83
N VAL A 17 5.47 12.88 29.26
CA VAL A 17 5.53 13.53 27.96
C VAL A 17 6.97 13.61 27.41
N ALA A 18 7.27 12.79 26.41
CA ALA A 18 8.38 13.00 25.51
C ALA A 18 7.92 12.67 24.08
N LEU A 19 7.41 13.72 23.42
CA LEU A 19 7.59 14.05 22.01
C LEU A 19 7.32 12.97 20.95
N GLY A 20 6.35 13.26 20.09
CA GLY A 20 6.14 12.59 18.81
C GLY A 20 4.76 11.98 18.76
N GLY A 21 3.76 12.78 18.37
CA GLY A 21 2.46 12.23 18.02
C GLY A 21 2.65 11.14 16.99
N ILE A 22 2.03 10.00 17.22
CA ILE A 22 1.81 8.99 16.18
C ILE A 22 0.55 9.46 15.48
N PRO A 23 0.59 10.10 14.30
CA PRO A 23 -0.61 10.40 13.57
C PRO A 23 -1.00 9.14 12.79
N SER A 24 -2.22 8.70 13.05
CA SER A 24 -3.15 8.22 12.03
C SER A 24 -2.77 7.01 11.17
N ALA A 25 -3.33 5.87 11.61
CA ALA A 25 -4.19 5.03 10.78
C ALA A 25 -3.59 4.36 9.54
N PHE A 26 -2.80 3.30 9.77
CA PHE A 26 -2.79 2.13 8.89
C PHE A 26 -4.14 1.39 8.97
N PHE A 27 -5.18 1.98 8.39
CA PHE A 27 -6.36 1.24 7.94
C PHE A 27 -6.27 1.14 6.42
N PHE A 28 -5.44 0.22 5.92
CA PHE A 28 -5.67 -0.32 4.59
C PHE A 28 -7.01 -1.04 4.65
N LEU A 29 -8.09 -0.34 4.35
CA LEU A 29 -9.39 -0.93 4.14
C LEU A 29 -9.28 -1.74 2.84
N PHE A 30 -8.80 -2.98 2.95
CA PHE A 30 -8.87 -3.95 1.86
C PHE A 30 -10.34 -4.06 1.44
N PRO A 31 -10.69 -3.89 0.15
CA PRO A 31 -12.01 -4.28 -0.31
C PRO A 31 -12.12 -5.80 -0.16
N THR A 32 -12.79 -6.28 0.89
CA THR A 32 -13.04 -7.71 1.15
C THR A 32 -14.06 -8.32 0.19
N ASP A 33 -14.69 -7.52 -0.66
CA ASP A 33 -15.89 -7.91 -1.39
C ASP A 33 -15.62 -8.04 -2.89
N TYR A 34 -14.67 -8.91 -3.26
CA TYR A 34 -14.68 -9.50 -4.60
C TYR A 34 -15.44 -10.84 -4.53
N PRO A 35 -16.64 -10.95 -5.13
CA PRO A 35 -17.39 -12.20 -5.10
C PRO A 35 -16.60 -13.30 -5.82
N VAL A 36 -16.29 -14.36 -5.07
CA VAL A 36 -15.62 -15.57 -5.56
C VAL A 36 -16.60 -16.33 -6.46
N ASN A 37 -16.51 -16.12 -7.78
CA ASN A 37 -17.12 -17.03 -8.76
C ASN A 37 -16.01 -17.60 -9.64
N TYR A 38 -15.46 -18.73 -9.22
CA TYR A 38 -14.54 -19.54 -10.01
C TYR A 38 -15.28 -20.19 -11.17
N GLN A 39 -15.36 -19.50 -12.31
CA GLN A 39 -15.69 -20.13 -13.58
C GLN A 39 -14.43 -20.20 -14.43
N SER A 40 -13.93 -21.44 -14.57
CA SER A 40 -12.91 -21.82 -15.55
C SER A 40 -13.29 -21.26 -16.92
N ALA A 41 -12.58 -20.23 -17.36
CA ALA A 41 -12.82 -19.58 -18.64
C ALA A 41 -12.24 -20.42 -19.77
N LYS A 42 -13.01 -21.42 -20.23
CA LYS A 42 -12.92 -21.78 -21.65
C LYS A 42 -13.42 -20.59 -22.46
N SER A 43 -12.48 -19.97 -23.17
CA SER A 43 -12.65 -18.91 -24.16
C SER A 43 -14.04 -18.84 -24.78
N LYS A 44 -14.80 -17.80 -24.44
CA LYS A 44 -15.95 -17.35 -25.23
C LYS A 44 -15.79 -15.87 -25.53
N VAL A 45 -15.25 -15.61 -26.71
CA VAL A 45 -15.07 -14.27 -27.28
C VAL A 45 -16.46 -13.64 -27.46
N MET A 46 -16.73 -12.52 -26.79
CA MET A 46 -17.84 -11.63 -27.11
C MET A 46 -17.36 -10.17 -27.11
N ASN A 47 -17.71 -9.50 -28.19
CA ASN A 47 -17.12 -8.27 -28.66
C ASN A 47 -17.84 -7.07 -28.03
N ASN A 48 -17.12 -6.17 -27.36
CA ASN A 48 -17.53 -4.78 -27.18
C ASN A 48 -16.30 -3.87 -27.33
N LYS A 49 -16.13 -3.38 -28.56
CA LYS A 49 -15.08 -2.46 -28.97
C LYS A 49 -15.50 -1.03 -28.60
N LYS A 50 -14.90 -0.46 -27.55
CA LYS A 50 -14.45 0.94 -27.49
C LYS A 50 -13.70 1.23 -26.16
N LYS A 51 -12.43 1.65 -26.32
CA LYS A 51 -11.48 2.22 -25.34
C LYS A 51 -10.71 1.31 -24.34
N ASN A 52 -10.73 -0.01 -24.51
CA ASN A 52 -10.02 -0.94 -23.61
C ASN A 52 -9.02 -1.85 -24.36
N GLU A 53 -8.14 -1.28 -25.19
CA GLU A 53 -7.22 -2.09 -26.01
C GLU A 53 -6.12 -2.81 -25.19
N GLY A 54 -5.94 -2.47 -23.90
CA GLY A 54 -5.04 -3.20 -22.99
C GLY A 54 -5.74 -4.06 -21.92
N GLN A 55 -7.01 -3.78 -21.57
CA GLN A 55 -7.74 -4.50 -20.53
C GLN A 55 -8.37 -5.81 -21.02
N ALA A 56 -8.68 -5.91 -22.30
CA ALA A 56 -9.36 -7.09 -22.87
C ALA A 56 -8.47 -8.36 -22.93
N ASP A 57 -7.17 -8.22 -22.66
CA ASP A 57 -6.16 -9.29 -22.78
C ASP A 57 -5.70 -9.87 -21.44
N PHE A 58 -6.21 -9.37 -20.31
CA PHE A 58 -5.79 -9.81 -18.99
C PHE A 58 -6.69 -10.91 -18.41
N SER A 59 -6.07 -11.88 -17.73
CA SER A 59 -6.74 -12.87 -16.89
C SER A 59 -7.39 -12.21 -15.67
N TYR A 60 -8.14 -12.98 -14.87
CA TYR A 60 -8.73 -12.50 -13.61
C TYR A 60 -7.69 -11.82 -12.70
N TYR A 61 -6.56 -12.48 -12.44
CA TYR A 61 -5.49 -11.91 -11.61
C TYR A 61 -4.83 -10.68 -12.28
N GLY A 62 -4.75 -10.65 -13.60
CA GLY A 62 -4.21 -9.50 -14.33
C GLY A 62 -5.10 -8.26 -14.22
N LEU A 63 -6.42 -8.44 -14.33
CA LEU A 63 -7.38 -7.34 -14.13
C LEU A 63 -7.39 -6.85 -12.68
N TYR A 64 -7.34 -7.77 -11.72
CA TYR A 64 -7.23 -7.41 -10.31
C TYR A 64 -5.97 -6.60 -10.04
N LEU A 65 -4.82 -7.09 -10.50
CA LEU A 65 -3.55 -6.43 -10.27
C LEU A 65 -3.49 -5.06 -10.96
N LEU A 66 -3.99 -4.94 -12.19
CA LEU A 66 -4.06 -3.66 -12.88
C LEU A 66 -4.90 -2.63 -12.11
N ASP A 67 -6.06 -3.03 -11.60
CA ASP A 67 -6.92 -2.17 -10.80
C ASP A 67 -6.23 -1.75 -9.49
N TYR A 68 -5.61 -2.71 -8.80
CA TYR A 68 -4.84 -2.49 -7.59
C TYR A 68 -3.70 -1.49 -7.81
N LEU A 69 -2.88 -1.70 -8.85
CA LEU A 69 -1.74 -0.83 -9.16
C LEU A 69 -2.19 0.60 -9.50
N ARG A 70 -3.28 0.75 -10.25
CA ARG A 70 -3.83 2.09 -10.60
C ARG A 70 -4.40 2.82 -9.41
N THR A 71 -5.16 2.11 -8.57
CA THR A 71 -5.79 2.68 -7.38
C THR A 71 -4.74 3.20 -6.40
N ASN A 72 -3.66 2.45 -6.21
CA ASN A 72 -2.58 2.80 -5.30
C ASN A 72 -1.39 3.49 -6.01
N LYS A 73 -1.59 3.95 -7.25
CA LYS A 73 -0.61 4.72 -8.06
C LYS A 73 0.81 4.13 -8.11
N PHE A 74 0.89 2.80 -8.23
CA PHE A 74 2.15 2.12 -8.48
C PHE A 74 2.66 2.42 -9.89
N GLU A 75 3.96 2.61 -10.03
CA GLU A 75 4.60 2.87 -11.33
C GLU A 75 4.45 1.70 -12.31
N GLN A 76 4.31 0.48 -11.77
CA GLN A 76 4.09 -0.73 -12.54
C GLN A 76 2.71 -0.78 -13.22
N ALA A 77 1.80 0.17 -12.94
CA ALA A 77 0.46 0.20 -13.52
C ALA A 77 0.43 0.26 -15.05
N ASP A 78 1.48 0.82 -15.67
CA ASP A 78 1.62 0.89 -17.13
C ASP A 78 2.54 -0.22 -17.69
N ASP A 79 3.17 -1.04 -16.84
CA ASP A 79 3.99 -2.18 -17.24
C ASP A 79 3.13 -3.42 -17.47
N THR A 80 2.66 -3.55 -18.71
CA THR A 80 1.85 -4.70 -19.13
C THR A 80 2.60 -6.03 -18.99
N ALA A 81 3.93 -6.06 -19.14
CA ALA A 81 4.70 -7.29 -19.02
C ALA A 81 4.78 -7.74 -17.55
N PHE A 82 5.06 -6.80 -16.64
CA PHE A 82 5.01 -7.03 -15.20
C PHE A 82 3.64 -7.60 -14.78
N ILE A 83 2.55 -6.97 -15.21
CA ILE A 83 1.19 -7.40 -14.82
C ILE A 83 0.89 -8.82 -15.32
N ARG A 84 1.25 -9.15 -16.57
CA ARG A 84 1.05 -10.50 -17.13
C ARG A 84 1.86 -11.54 -16.39
N GLU A 85 3.16 -11.32 -16.24
CA GLU A 85 4.06 -12.26 -15.56
C GLU A 85 3.61 -12.51 -14.11
N ARG A 86 3.18 -11.46 -13.42
CA ARG A 86 2.70 -11.55 -12.04
C ARG A 86 1.37 -12.30 -11.93
N ALA A 87 0.44 -12.03 -12.84
CA ALA A 87 -0.85 -12.70 -12.90
C ALA A 87 -0.71 -14.19 -13.25
N ASP A 88 0.20 -14.53 -14.17
CA ASP A 88 0.49 -15.92 -14.56
C ASP A 88 1.07 -16.70 -13.37
N ARG A 89 2.04 -16.11 -12.64
CA ARG A 89 2.56 -16.72 -11.39
C ARG A 89 1.48 -16.95 -10.35
N ALA A 90 0.56 -16.00 -10.15
CA ALA A 90 -0.54 -16.17 -9.21
C ALA A 90 -1.49 -17.32 -9.63
N ALA A 91 -1.79 -17.42 -10.93
CA ALA A 91 -2.58 -18.51 -11.48
C ALA A 91 -1.88 -19.87 -11.30
N GLU A 92 -0.58 -19.95 -11.59
CA GLU A 92 0.22 -21.16 -11.36
C GLU A 92 0.23 -21.57 -9.89
N THR A 93 0.38 -20.62 -8.96
CA THR A 93 0.31 -20.88 -7.52
C THR A 93 -1.06 -21.45 -7.14
N TYR A 94 -2.14 -20.87 -7.64
CA TYR A 94 -3.49 -21.39 -7.39
C TYR A 94 -3.64 -22.83 -7.89
N GLU A 95 -3.30 -23.09 -9.15
CA GLU A 95 -3.44 -24.40 -9.78
C GLU A 95 -2.62 -25.45 -9.03
N LYS A 96 -1.37 -25.12 -8.67
CA LYS A 96 -0.51 -26.00 -7.89
C LYS A 96 -1.11 -26.31 -6.51
N ALA A 97 -1.58 -25.31 -5.77
CA ALA A 97 -2.21 -25.52 -4.46
C ALA A 97 -3.46 -26.42 -4.57
N ARG A 98 -4.27 -26.25 -5.64
CA ARG A 98 -5.42 -27.12 -5.92
C ARG A 98 -5.00 -28.58 -6.17
N LEU A 99 -3.90 -28.80 -6.90
CA LEU A 99 -3.35 -30.15 -7.13
C LEU A 99 -2.81 -30.79 -5.85
N GLU A 100 -2.28 -29.97 -4.93
CA GLU A 100 -1.81 -30.41 -3.61
C GLU A 100 -2.95 -30.68 -2.61
N GLY A 101 -4.20 -30.44 -3.00
CA GLY A 101 -5.39 -30.77 -2.21
C GLY A 101 -5.90 -29.63 -1.33
N TYR A 102 -5.38 -28.41 -1.49
CA TYR A 102 -5.90 -27.24 -0.77
C TYR A 102 -7.35 -26.95 -1.19
N PRO A 103 -8.21 -26.49 -0.25
CA PRO A 103 -9.51 -25.93 -0.60
C PRO A 103 -9.33 -24.70 -1.51
N ALA A 104 -10.39 -24.34 -2.26
CA ALA A 104 -10.33 -23.22 -3.20
C ALA A 104 -9.92 -21.91 -2.52
N ASP A 105 -10.43 -21.64 -1.32
CA ASP A 105 -10.12 -20.42 -0.57
C ASP A 105 -8.65 -20.37 -0.15
N GLY A 106 -8.08 -21.49 0.32
CA GLY A 106 -6.66 -21.56 0.68
C GLY A 106 -5.73 -21.43 -0.54
N ALA A 107 -6.11 -22.00 -1.68
CA ALA A 107 -5.37 -21.79 -2.93
C ALA A 107 -5.44 -20.33 -3.41
N GLN A 108 -6.59 -19.68 -3.22
CA GLN A 108 -6.78 -18.27 -3.55
C GLN A 108 -5.94 -17.36 -2.66
N GLU A 109 -5.87 -17.63 -1.35
CA GLU A 109 -5.02 -16.88 -0.42
C GLU A 109 -3.54 -16.88 -0.86
N LEU A 110 -2.99 -18.05 -1.20
CA LEU A 110 -1.62 -18.18 -1.70
C LEU A 110 -1.39 -17.46 -3.04
N ALA A 111 -2.39 -17.50 -3.93
CA ALA A 111 -2.33 -16.80 -5.20
C ALA A 111 -2.34 -15.28 -5.01
N MET A 112 -3.19 -14.76 -4.11
CA MET A 112 -3.25 -13.33 -3.79
C MET A 112 -1.98 -12.84 -3.10
N ASP A 113 -1.41 -13.63 -2.19
CA ASP A 113 -0.11 -13.35 -1.59
C ASP A 113 0.98 -13.26 -2.69
N THR A 114 1.03 -14.24 -3.59
CA THR A 114 1.96 -14.21 -4.73
C THR A 114 1.74 -12.97 -5.61
N LEU A 115 0.48 -12.62 -5.88
CA LEU A 115 0.13 -11.51 -6.75
C LEU A 115 0.61 -10.17 -6.17
N LEU A 116 0.34 -9.92 -4.89
CA LEU A 116 0.50 -8.61 -4.24
C LEU A 116 1.79 -8.46 -3.41
N ARG A 117 2.59 -9.52 -3.28
CA ARG A 117 3.84 -9.47 -2.51
C ARG A 117 4.77 -8.34 -2.97
N GLY A 118 5.23 -7.53 -2.02
CA GLY A 118 6.09 -6.38 -2.32
C GLY A 118 5.41 -5.23 -3.06
N LEU A 119 4.06 -5.23 -3.12
CA LEU A 119 3.24 -4.13 -3.61
C LEU A 119 2.40 -3.53 -2.47
N ARG A 120 2.89 -3.59 -1.22
CA ARG A 120 2.19 -3.03 -0.06
C ARG A 120 2.37 -1.53 0.07
N TYR A 121 3.55 -1.04 -0.28
CA TYR A 121 3.94 0.34 -0.06
C TYR A 121 4.20 1.02 -1.40
N SER A 122 3.28 1.89 -1.82
CA SER A 122 3.52 2.73 -2.99
C SER A 122 4.32 3.97 -2.56
N ARG A 123 5.25 4.40 -3.42
CA ARG A 123 6.00 5.64 -3.19
C ARG A 123 5.09 6.87 -3.14
N TYR A 124 4.03 6.83 -3.95
CA TYR A 124 3.02 7.88 -3.97
C TYR A 124 2.30 8.00 -2.62
N ASP A 125 1.84 6.89 -2.04
CA ASP A 125 1.07 6.92 -0.79
C ASP A 125 1.93 7.40 0.38
N ILE A 126 3.17 6.93 0.47
CA ILE A 126 4.10 7.39 1.52
C ILE A 126 4.39 8.89 1.37
N LEU A 127 4.67 9.38 0.16
CA LEU A 127 4.92 10.80 -0.04
C LEU A 127 3.67 11.64 0.23
N ARG A 128 2.50 11.14 -0.16
CA ARG A 128 1.22 11.77 0.14
C ARG A 128 1.01 11.89 1.64
N GLU A 129 1.27 10.83 2.39
CA GLU A 129 1.18 10.81 3.85
C GLU A 129 2.06 11.88 4.48
N VAL A 130 3.34 11.97 4.07
CA VAL A 130 4.27 13.01 4.54
C VAL A 130 3.70 14.42 4.27
N VAL A 131 3.23 14.68 3.04
CA VAL A 131 2.65 15.99 2.67
C VAL A 131 1.39 16.30 3.47
N GLU A 132 0.53 15.31 3.70
CA GLU A 132 -0.74 15.49 4.41
C GLU A 132 -0.54 15.69 5.92
N ASN A 133 0.45 15.03 6.52
CA ASN A 133 0.69 15.08 7.96
C ASN A 133 1.59 16.26 8.34
N GLU A 134 2.67 16.48 7.61
CA GLU A 134 3.72 17.44 8.00
C GLU A 134 3.56 18.81 7.34
N PHE A 135 2.86 18.90 6.21
CA PHE A 135 2.80 20.12 5.38
C PHE A 135 1.37 20.57 5.09
N SER A 136 0.43 20.23 5.97
CA SER A 136 -0.99 20.54 5.77
C SER A 136 -1.30 22.05 5.77
N ASP A 137 -0.50 22.85 6.47
CA ASP A 137 -0.62 24.30 6.55
C ASP A 137 0.03 25.00 5.34
N GLU A 138 1.07 24.39 4.76
CA GLU A 138 1.84 24.91 3.63
C GLU A 138 1.27 24.50 2.27
N VAL A 139 0.74 23.28 2.17
CA VAL A 139 0.21 22.69 0.94
C VAL A 139 -1.30 22.47 1.07
N PRO A 140 -2.12 23.41 0.55
CA PRO A 140 -3.58 23.27 0.53
C PRO A 140 -4.01 21.98 -0.17
N GLU A 141 -5.09 21.36 0.34
CA GLU A 141 -5.61 20.08 -0.15
C GLU A 141 -5.80 20.05 -1.67
N GLU A 142 -6.33 21.14 -2.24
CA GLU A 142 -6.58 21.28 -3.67
C GLU A 142 -5.31 21.30 -4.54
N LYS A 143 -4.14 21.52 -3.93
CA LYS A 143 -2.84 21.52 -4.62
C LYS A 143 -2.01 20.27 -4.35
N ARG A 144 -2.33 19.46 -3.33
CA ARG A 144 -1.52 18.32 -2.89
C ARG A 144 -1.23 17.33 -4.01
N GLU A 145 -2.23 16.95 -4.79
CA GLU A 145 -2.06 16.02 -5.92
C GLU A 145 -1.02 16.53 -6.93
N ALA A 146 -1.14 17.80 -7.34
CA ALA A 146 -0.19 18.39 -8.28
C ALA A 146 1.20 18.56 -7.68
N PHE A 147 1.28 18.89 -6.38
CA PHE A 147 2.53 19.01 -5.65
C PHE A 147 3.26 17.67 -5.55
N ILE A 148 2.57 16.61 -5.11
CA ILE A 148 3.10 15.24 -5.02
C ILE A 148 3.56 14.77 -6.40
N HIS A 149 2.78 14.99 -7.46
CA HIS A 149 3.17 14.60 -8.81
C HIS A 149 4.47 15.28 -9.28
N LYS A 150 4.74 16.53 -8.88
CA LYS A 150 6.01 17.22 -9.19
C LYS A 150 7.16 16.71 -8.34
N LEU A 151 6.93 16.47 -7.05
CA LEU A 151 7.97 16.11 -6.08
C LEU A 151 8.40 14.64 -6.18
N LEU A 152 7.44 13.73 -6.41
CA LEU A 152 7.66 12.29 -6.46
C LEU A 152 8.86 11.85 -7.34
N PRO A 153 9.03 12.33 -8.60
CA PRO A 153 10.20 11.97 -9.40
C PRO A 153 11.52 12.55 -8.87
N LEU A 154 11.50 13.65 -8.12
CA LEU A 154 12.71 14.30 -7.58
C LEU A 154 13.26 13.57 -6.36
N VAL A 155 12.38 12.98 -5.55
CA VAL A 155 12.75 12.19 -4.36
C VAL A 155 12.93 10.70 -4.68
N GLY A 156 12.94 10.31 -5.96
CA GLY A 156 13.09 8.91 -6.36
C GLY A 156 14.40 8.28 -5.87
N ASN A 157 15.47 9.06 -5.72
CA ASN A 157 16.74 8.61 -5.14
C ASN A 157 16.61 8.26 -3.65
N VAL A 158 15.84 9.02 -2.87
CA VAL A 158 15.57 8.75 -1.45
C VAL A 158 14.93 7.36 -1.32
N PHE A 159 13.84 7.13 -2.06
CA PHE A 159 13.17 5.83 -2.05
C PHE A 159 14.08 4.67 -2.51
N SER A 160 15.04 4.89 -3.40
CA SER A 160 15.90 3.82 -3.92
C SER A 160 16.86 3.20 -2.89
N VAL A 161 17.01 3.82 -1.72
CA VAL A 161 17.81 3.31 -0.60
C VAL A 161 17.07 2.23 0.19
N TYR A 162 15.73 2.21 0.12
CA TYR A 162 14.87 1.42 0.99
C TYR A 162 14.22 0.24 0.25
N ASP A 163 14.06 -0.89 0.94
CA ASP A 163 13.35 -2.06 0.42
C ASP A 163 11.84 -1.97 0.71
N LEU A 164 11.11 -1.25 -0.14
CA LEU A 164 9.66 -1.14 -0.05
C LEU A 164 8.92 -2.45 -0.36
N SER A 165 9.65 -3.51 -0.75
CA SER A 165 9.07 -4.81 -1.02
C SER A 165 8.94 -5.69 0.24
N ASP A 166 9.56 -5.30 1.35
CA ASP A 166 9.37 -5.94 2.65
C ASP A 166 7.97 -5.65 3.19
N ASP A 167 7.17 -6.70 3.40
CA ASP A 167 5.81 -6.57 3.94
C ASP A 167 5.78 -6.04 5.39
N ASN A 168 6.92 -6.05 6.09
CA ASN A 168 7.06 -5.46 7.44
C ASN A 168 7.74 -4.09 7.44
N PHE A 169 7.95 -3.47 6.28
CA PHE A 169 8.69 -2.22 6.15
C PHE A 169 8.19 -1.13 7.11
N ALA A 170 6.87 -0.97 7.26
CA ALA A 170 6.27 0.03 8.17
C ALA A 170 6.55 -0.21 9.68
N LEU A 171 7.04 -1.39 10.06
CA LEU A 171 7.43 -1.72 11.44
C LEU A 171 8.95 -1.57 11.67
N SER A 172 9.70 -1.24 10.61
CA SER A 172 11.15 -1.10 10.65
C SER A 172 11.57 0.34 10.94
N SER A 173 12.79 0.51 11.46
CA SER A 173 13.42 1.83 11.59
C SER A 173 13.64 2.52 10.24
N ASP A 174 13.69 1.75 9.16
CA ASP A 174 13.90 2.26 7.81
C ASP A 174 12.70 3.08 7.33
N TYR A 175 11.49 2.76 7.81
CA TYR A 175 10.31 3.60 7.55
C TYR A 175 10.46 4.98 8.18
N ASP A 176 10.85 5.05 9.45
CA ASP A 176 11.05 6.32 10.17
C ASP A 176 12.14 7.18 9.52
N LEU A 177 13.21 6.54 9.04
CA LEU A 177 14.29 7.20 8.30
C LEU A 177 13.79 7.73 6.96
N LEU A 178 13.10 6.91 6.16
CA LEU A 178 12.51 7.33 4.90
C LEU A 178 11.56 8.51 5.10
N TYR A 179 10.67 8.43 6.08
CA TYR A 179 9.72 9.49 6.40
C TYR A 179 10.47 10.80 6.72
N THR A 180 11.50 10.73 7.57
CA THR A 180 12.33 11.90 7.93
C THR A 180 13.04 12.50 6.72
N GLU A 181 13.62 11.67 5.86
CA GLU A 181 14.32 12.13 4.65
C GLU A 181 13.36 12.78 3.65
N LEU A 182 12.16 12.21 3.46
CA LEU A 182 11.12 12.79 2.61
C LEU A 182 10.63 14.13 3.16
N THR A 183 10.43 14.25 4.48
CA THR A 183 10.08 15.52 5.12
C THR A 183 11.16 16.57 4.85
N GLY A 184 12.44 16.23 5.05
CA GLY A 184 13.55 17.14 4.76
C GLY A 184 13.62 17.55 3.29
N ALA A 185 13.46 16.61 2.36
CA ALA A 185 13.43 16.88 0.93
C ALA A 185 12.23 17.77 0.52
N THR A 186 11.09 17.60 1.18
CA THR A 186 9.88 18.39 0.93
C THR A 186 10.07 19.85 1.39
N VAL A 187 10.69 20.08 2.56
CA VAL A 187 11.07 21.42 3.03
C VAL A 187 11.96 22.10 1.98
N LEU A 188 13.03 21.43 1.54
CA LEU A 188 13.97 21.98 0.56
C LEU A 188 13.27 22.33 -0.76
N TYR A 189 12.35 21.48 -1.22
CA TYR A 189 11.59 21.74 -2.44
C TYR A 189 10.66 22.95 -2.29
N LEU A 190 9.96 23.07 -1.16
CA LEU A 190 9.08 24.21 -0.88
C LEU A 190 9.87 25.53 -0.81
N ASP A 191 11.05 25.52 -0.18
CA ASP A 191 11.91 26.71 -0.09
C ASP A 191 12.38 27.21 -1.47
N GLU A 192 12.65 26.30 -2.40
CA GLU A 192 13.16 26.63 -3.73
C GLU A 192 12.04 26.96 -4.74
N TYR A 193 10.92 26.24 -4.69
CA TYR A 193 9.89 26.28 -5.74
C TYR A 193 8.49 26.66 -5.25
N GLY A 194 8.23 26.61 -3.95
CA GLY A 194 6.88 26.74 -3.39
C GLY A 194 5.95 25.60 -3.83
N VAL A 195 4.64 25.89 -3.91
CA VAL A 195 3.57 24.93 -4.23
C VAL A 195 3.15 24.97 -5.70
#